data_AF-X0YCN3-F1
#
_entry.id   AF-X0YCN3-F1
#
_cell.length_a   1.000
_cell.length_b   1.000
_cell.length_c   1.000
_cell.angle_alpha   90.00
_cell.angle_beta   90.00
_cell.angle_gamma   90.00
#
_symmetry.space_group_name_H-M   'P 1'
#
loop_
_entity.id
_entity.type
_entity.pdbx_description
1 polymer ?
#
loop_
_entity_poly.entity_id
_entity_poly.type
_entity_poly.pdbx_seq_one_letter_code
_entity_poly.pdbx_strand_id
1 'polypeptide(L)'
;MPDQMNTPEAKAKAQAVRTSLKSVPELMKSASTWWPMAQRSKIEQKLENMPESYRATYLKAMDGNSLAAAVKAHCLECVSWLRVEVRECTATDCPMFPYRPYQED
;
A
#
# COMPACT_ATOMS: atom_id res chain seq x y z
N MET A 1 -31.21 -2.74 -14.58
CA MET A 1 -29.94 -3.05 -15.28
C MET A 1 -29.24 -4.10 -14.44
N PRO A 2 -28.95 -5.32 -14.95
CA PRO A 2 -28.47 -6.41 -14.11
C PRO A 2 -27.02 -6.18 -13.66
N ASP A 3 -26.84 -6.44 -12.37
CA ASP A 3 -25.70 -6.21 -11.51
C ASP A 3 -24.54 -7.16 -11.87
N GLN A 4 -23.58 -6.67 -12.65
CA GLN A 4 -22.43 -7.46 -13.17
C GLN A 4 -21.29 -7.60 -12.15
N MET A 5 -21.46 -7.21 -10.89
CA MET A 5 -20.34 -7.09 -9.93
C MET A 5 -20.07 -8.32 -9.06
N ASN A 6 -20.71 -9.47 -9.31
CA ASN A 6 -20.61 -10.63 -8.41
C ASN A 6 -20.32 -11.96 -9.11
N THR A 7 -19.35 -11.99 -10.04
CA THR A 7 -18.88 -13.25 -10.62
C THR A 7 -17.99 -14.01 -9.62
N PRO A 8 -18.20 -15.33 -9.44
CA PRO A 8 -17.40 -16.16 -8.54
C PRO A 8 -15.91 -16.21 -8.94
N GLU A 9 -15.59 -15.96 -10.20
CA GLU A 9 -14.21 -15.84 -10.69
C GLU A 9 -13.47 -14.62 -10.14
N ALA A 10 -14.14 -13.46 -10.01
CA ALA A 10 -13.55 -12.26 -9.43
C ALA A 10 -13.26 -12.46 -7.93
N LYS A 11 -14.16 -13.16 -7.22
CA LYS A 11 -13.96 -13.55 -5.82
C LYS A 11 -12.84 -14.58 -5.66
N ALA A 12 -12.76 -15.58 -6.54
CA ALA A 12 -11.70 -16.59 -6.50
C ALA A 12 -10.31 -15.99 -6.78
N LYS A 13 -10.20 -15.06 -7.74
CA LYS A 13 -8.96 -14.31 -8.02
C LYS A 13 -8.58 -13.41 -6.84
N ALA A 14 -9.54 -12.70 -6.26
CA ALA A 14 -9.30 -11.90 -5.04
C ALA A 14 -8.87 -12.78 -3.86
N GLN A 15 -9.45 -13.98 -3.71
CA GLN A 15 -9.12 -14.93 -2.65
C GLN A 15 -7.76 -15.61 -2.85
N ALA A 16 -7.36 -15.89 -4.09
CA ALA A 16 -6.03 -16.39 -4.44
C ALA A 16 -4.93 -15.35 -4.19
N VAL A 17 -5.20 -14.07 -4.49
CA VAL A 17 -4.30 -12.97 -4.13
C VAL A 17 -4.20 -12.85 -2.60
N ARG A 18 -5.32 -13.01 -1.88
CA ARG A 18 -5.38 -12.92 -0.40
C ARG A 18 -4.65 -14.05 0.32
N THR A 19 -4.62 -15.24 -0.26
CA THR A 19 -3.97 -16.44 0.31
C THR A 19 -2.46 -16.51 0.05
N SER A 20 -1.92 -15.64 -0.80
CA SER A 20 -0.49 -15.57 -1.10
C SER A 20 0.24 -14.39 -0.43
N LEU A 21 -0.44 -13.60 0.40
CA LEU A 21 0.21 -12.51 1.12
C LEU A 21 1.02 -13.05 2.30
N LYS A 22 2.28 -12.60 2.37
CA LYS A 22 3.20 -12.97 3.44
C LYS A 22 2.77 -12.26 4.74
N SER A 23 2.90 -12.98 5.85
CA SER A 23 2.69 -12.42 7.19
C SER A 23 3.62 -11.21 7.47
N VAL A 24 3.21 -10.26 8.32
CA VAL A 24 4.05 -9.09 8.71
C VAL A 24 5.46 -9.51 9.16
N PRO A 25 5.61 -10.54 10.02
CA PRO A 25 6.94 -10.99 10.45
C PRO A 25 7.79 -11.54 9.30
N GLU A 26 7.17 -12.18 8.30
CA GLU A 26 7.86 -12.71 7.14
C GLU A 26 8.30 -11.61 6.17
N LEU A 27 7.46 -10.58 6.01
CA LEU A 27 7.81 -9.40 5.25
C LEU A 27 8.99 -8.64 5.90
N MET A 28 9.00 -8.48 7.23
CA MET A 28 10.10 -7.85 7.97
C MET A 28 11.42 -8.63 7.88
N LYS A 29 11.39 -9.96 7.86
CA LYS A 29 12.58 -10.80 7.66
C LYS A 29 13.23 -10.59 6.28
N SER A 30 12.44 -10.24 5.28
CA SER A 30 12.90 -9.97 3.91
C SER A 30 13.26 -8.51 3.64
N ALA A 31 12.90 -7.61 4.55
CA ALA A 31 13.22 -6.18 4.44
C ALA A 31 14.67 -5.91 4.86
N SER A 32 15.26 -4.85 4.28
CA SER A 32 16.66 -4.46 4.44
C SER A 32 17.20 -4.60 5.87
N THR A 33 18.36 -5.23 6.00
CA THR A 33 19.08 -5.46 7.26
C THR A 33 19.54 -4.17 7.96
N TRP A 34 19.42 -3.02 7.32
CA TRP A 34 20.02 -1.76 7.76
C TRP A 34 19.10 -0.86 8.63
N TRP A 35 17.88 -1.28 8.98
CA TRP A 35 17.06 -0.47 9.89
C TRP A 35 17.51 -0.57 11.36
N PRO A 36 17.69 0.56 12.06
CA PRO A 36 17.88 0.59 13.51
C PRO A 36 16.73 -0.12 14.24
N MET A 37 17.03 -0.86 15.30
CA MET A 37 16.03 -1.63 16.07
C MET A 37 14.82 -0.78 16.53
N ALA A 38 15.05 0.46 16.93
CA ALA A 38 13.98 1.39 17.34
C ALA A 38 13.01 1.74 16.20
N GLN A 39 13.48 1.73 14.94
CA GLN A 39 12.66 1.99 13.76
C GLN A 39 11.85 0.74 13.37
N ARG A 40 12.42 -0.47 13.55
CA ARG A 40 11.75 -1.75 13.25
C ARG A 40 10.46 -1.94 14.04
N SER A 41 10.48 -1.71 15.35
CA SER A 41 9.28 -1.87 16.21
C SER A 41 8.14 -0.93 15.80
N LYS A 42 8.45 0.32 15.44
CA LYS A 42 7.44 1.27 14.94
C LYS A 42 6.86 0.88 13.59
N ILE A 43 7.71 0.37 12.69
CA ILE A 43 7.28 -0.14 11.38
C ILE A 43 6.34 -1.34 11.57
N GLU A 44 6.66 -2.26 12.47
CA GLU A 44 5.82 -3.43 12.78
C GLU A 44 4.42 -3.03 13.27
N GLN A 45 4.34 -2.16 14.29
CA GLN A 45 3.06 -1.62 14.77
C GLN A 45 2.25 -0.94 13.66
N LYS A 46 2.92 -0.25 12.74
CA LYS A 46 2.27 0.40 11.61
C LYS A 46 1.73 -0.61 10.59
N LEU A 47 2.46 -1.70 10.34
CA LEU A 47 2.05 -2.77 9.43
C LEU A 47 0.85 -3.57 9.97
N GLU A 48 0.74 -3.74 11.28
CA GLU A 48 -0.42 -4.37 11.92
C GLU A 48 -1.71 -3.59 11.65
N ASN A 49 -1.64 -2.26 11.72
CA ASN A 49 -2.77 -1.36 11.49
C ASN A 49 -3.07 -1.11 10.00
N MET A 50 -2.29 -1.69 9.08
CA MET A 50 -2.41 -1.50 7.63
C MET A 50 -3.05 -2.70 6.94
N PRO A 51 -3.88 -2.49 5.88
CA PRO A 51 -4.37 -3.57 5.05
C PRO A 51 -3.23 -4.34 4.39
N GLU A 52 -3.37 -5.67 4.36
CA GLU A 52 -2.32 -6.59 3.93
C GLU A 52 -1.79 -6.28 2.53
N SER A 53 -2.69 -5.91 1.61
CA SER A 53 -2.40 -5.59 0.21
C SER A 53 -1.38 -4.46 0.03
N TYR A 54 -1.26 -3.55 0.99
CA TYR A 54 -0.39 -2.37 0.88
C TYR A 54 0.91 -2.49 1.67
N ARG A 55 1.04 -3.50 2.54
CA ARG A 55 2.23 -3.73 3.39
C ARG A 55 3.52 -3.80 2.59
N ALA A 56 3.51 -4.53 1.47
CA ALA A 56 4.67 -4.62 0.59
C ALA A 56 5.06 -3.27 -0.04
N THR A 57 4.08 -2.43 -0.39
CA THR A 57 4.35 -1.09 -0.94
C THR A 57 4.97 -0.20 0.13
N TYR A 58 4.47 -0.26 1.36
CA TYR A 58 5.01 0.48 2.50
C TYR A 58 6.43 0.05 2.87
N LEU A 59 6.71 -1.26 2.86
CA LEU A 59 8.06 -1.76 3.11
C LEU A 59 9.05 -1.33 2.03
N LYS A 60 8.62 -1.35 0.76
CA LYS A 60 9.42 -0.83 -0.35
C LYS A 60 9.70 0.67 -0.20
N ALA A 61 8.77 1.44 0.35
CA ALA A 61 9.01 2.85 0.69
C ALA A 61 10.07 3.00 1.79
N MET A 62 9.99 2.17 2.85
CA MET A 62 10.94 2.20 3.97
C MET A 62 12.36 1.72 3.62
N ASP A 63 12.52 1.00 2.51
CA ASP A 63 13.82 0.59 1.98
C ASP A 63 14.63 1.78 1.44
N GLY A 64 14.01 2.95 1.22
CA GLY A 64 14.69 4.17 0.79
C GLY A 64 15.14 4.20 -0.68
N ASN A 65 14.97 3.09 -1.41
CA ASN A 65 15.46 2.93 -2.78
C ASN A 65 14.49 3.44 -3.86
N SER A 66 13.29 3.89 -3.50
CA SER A 66 12.29 4.34 -4.49
C SER A 66 11.42 5.47 -3.97
N LEU A 67 11.68 6.69 -4.48
CA LEU A 67 10.86 7.86 -4.19
C LEU A 67 9.40 7.65 -4.63
N ALA A 68 9.18 7.05 -5.80
CA ALA A 68 7.85 6.72 -6.28
C ALA A 68 7.09 5.77 -5.32
N ALA A 69 7.79 4.79 -4.71
CA ALA A 69 7.17 3.93 -3.71
C ALA A 69 6.83 4.70 -2.42
N ALA A 70 7.69 5.62 -1.99
CA ALA A 70 7.45 6.47 -0.84
C ALA A 70 6.24 7.38 -1.05
N VAL A 71 6.15 8.08 -2.18
CA VAL A 71 5.00 8.91 -2.56
C VAL A 71 3.74 8.05 -2.61
N LYS A 72 3.81 6.87 -3.25
CA LYS A 72 2.67 5.96 -3.35
C LYS A 72 2.17 5.48 -1.99
N ALA A 73 3.07 5.07 -1.10
CA ALA A 73 2.72 4.65 0.24
C ALA A 73 2.08 5.80 1.04
N HIS A 74 2.61 7.02 0.91
CA HIS A 74 2.08 8.19 1.60
C HIS A 74 0.69 8.60 1.08
N CYS A 75 0.49 8.65 -0.25
CA CYS A 75 -0.81 8.96 -0.82
C CYS A 75 -1.87 7.94 -0.38
N LEU A 76 -1.52 6.65 -0.39
CA LEU A 76 -2.41 5.60 0.11
C LEU A 76 -2.71 5.77 1.60
N GLU A 77 -1.72 6.07 2.43
CA GLU A 77 -1.93 6.31 3.85
C GLU A 77 -2.85 7.51 4.11
N CYS A 78 -2.63 8.63 3.40
CA CYS A 78 -3.39 9.86 3.54
C CYS A 78 -4.90 9.67 3.32
N VAL A 79 -5.28 8.83 2.34
CA VAL A 79 -6.68 8.53 2.02
C VAL A 79 -7.18 7.22 2.65
N SER A 80 -6.58 6.81 3.78
CA SER A 80 -7.00 5.61 4.53
C SER A 80 -6.97 4.30 3.72
N TRP A 81 -5.96 4.14 2.87
CA TRP A 81 -5.70 2.96 2.04
C TRP A 81 -6.75 2.70 0.95
N LEU A 82 -7.51 3.72 0.55
CA LEU A 82 -8.48 3.65 -0.53
C LEU A 82 -7.86 4.12 -1.86
N ARG A 83 -7.60 3.17 -2.77
CA ARG A 83 -6.97 3.48 -4.06
C ARG A 83 -7.79 4.44 -4.93
N VAL A 84 -9.13 4.34 -4.87
CA VAL A 84 -10.05 5.18 -5.66
C VAL A 84 -9.92 6.65 -5.23
N GLU A 85 -9.89 6.89 -3.92
CA GLU A 85 -9.71 8.22 -3.34
C GLU A 85 -8.39 8.88 -3.75
N VAL A 86 -7.32 8.11 -4.01
CA VAL A 86 -6.08 8.70 -4.53
C VAL A 86 -6.28 9.26 -5.94
N ARG A 87 -7.03 8.56 -6.81
CA ARG A 87 -7.34 9.03 -8.18
C ARG A 87 -8.24 10.26 -8.15
N GLU A 88 -9.20 10.28 -7.25
CA GLU A 88 -10.19 11.35 -7.10
C GLU A 88 -9.75 12.48 -6.15
N CYS A 89 -8.53 12.40 -5.60
CA CYS A 89 -8.02 13.38 -4.65
C CYS A 89 -8.02 14.79 -5.27
N THR A 90 -8.66 15.74 -4.57
CA THR A 90 -8.85 17.14 -5.01
C THR A 90 -7.95 18.13 -4.26
N ALA A 91 -7.03 17.65 -3.42
CA ALA A 91 -6.10 18.47 -2.65
C ALA A 91 -4.99 19.05 -3.56
N THR A 92 -5.35 20.00 -4.41
CA THR A 92 -4.44 20.67 -5.36
C THR A 92 -3.39 21.54 -4.67
N ASP A 93 -3.59 21.85 -3.39
CA ASP A 93 -2.65 22.53 -2.50
C ASP A 93 -1.61 21.56 -1.90
N CYS A 94 -1.78 20.25 -2.08
CA CYS A 94 -0.82 19.26 -1.60
C CYS A 94 0.49 19.35 -2.40
N PRO A 95 1.66 19.48 -1.75
CA PRO A 95 2.95 19.54 -2.46
C PRO A 95 3.28 18.25 -3.23
N MET A 96 2.60 17.14 -2.90
CA MET A 96 2.76 15.85 -3.56
C MET A 96 1.75 15.62 -4.70
N PHE A 97 0.80 16.55 -4.92
CA PHE A 97 -0.23 16.44 -5.96
C PHE A 97 0.34 16.17 -7.37
N PRO A 98 1.45 16.81 -7.81
CA PRO A 98 2.04 16.53 -9.13
C PRO A 98 2.64 15.12 -9.26
N TYR A 99 3.04 14.52 -8.13
CA TYR A 99 3.70 13.21 -8.08
C TYR A 99 2.73 12.06 -7.69
N ARG A 100 1.44 12.38 -7.57
CA ARG A 100 0.41 11.47 -7.10
C ARG A 100 0.33 10.22 -8.01
N PRO A 101 0.30 9.00 -7.44
CA PRO A 101 0.15 7.80 -8.25
C PRO A 101 -1.26 7.72 -8.86
N TYR A 102 -1.41 6.97 -9.95
CA TYR A 102 -2.70 6.71 -10.61
C TYR A 102 -3.38 7.94 -11.23
N GLN A 103 -2.59 8.91 -11.71
CA GLN A 103 -3.09 9.91 -12.66
C GLN A 103 -3.54 9.20 -13.95
N GLU A 104 -4.66 9.64 -14.52
CA GLU A 104 -5.04 9.26 -15.88
C GLU A 104 -4.19 10.07 -16.86
N ASP A 105 -3.81 9.44 -17.98
CA ASP A 105 -3.16 10.10 -19.10
C ASP A 105 -4.11 11.08 -19.82
#